data_AF-A0A226DN33-F1
#
_entry.id   AF-A0A226DN33-F1
#
_cell.length_a   1.000
_cell.length_b   1.000
_cell.length_c   1.000
_cell.angle_alpha   90.00
_cell.angle_beta   90.00
_cell.angle_gamma   90.00
#
_symmetry.space_group_name_H-M   'P 1'
#
loop_
_entity.id
_entity.type
_entity.pdbx_description
1 polymer ?
#
loop_
_entity_poly.entity_id
_entity_poly.type
_entity_poly.pdbx_seq_one_letter_code
_entity_poly.pdbx_strand_id
1 'polypeptide(L)'
;MRTTSFSTVVLTLTFLLISFCNVFAENSGRVTKNLVTDSPQDWVWSKKVGPLAKQYVGITQFMSFINFLEYCHKNGMQPAEVTSAEENNALIQYLDDFENPKYFWLGGADIGREGRYYWIASLQEFNYTSWGQGYPNGGREENCATIYGGDGTWGREILTIAMFEDLYIHHFRRTVQVIQRSSFYKARFILWDEKTKRIILRDGRAYRFFQTIYASFTFPILPFLIFHTFKLTVEDGHHDRQTILLAYIVTLFIWTLVPYSWVLMRYSGASKLIQLAEVTSNLDKQFTDTVYTENYSVQPDIYATVLRIGRWCKKFYYWLDYFMPILVLFGSFADSNPIFGIVVRIRRYYRPGPVGLLRHYVGLLVTGFFTWAGALVLLACMGFSVLVTGFGIAFVQGWTQFLVPDRYTCKLRCGLGFEPGVKMYKNITYVKVQ
;
A
#
# COMPACT_ATOMS: atom_id res chain seq x y z
N MET A 1 -26.77 6.01 -26.72
CA MET A 1 -25.76 4.94 -26.68
C MET A 1 -24.85 5.10 -25.47
N ARG A 2 -24.60 4.01 -24.73
CA ARG A 2 -23.56 3.79 -23.71
C ARG A 2 -23.42 4.81 -22.56
N THR A 3 -24.36 4.84 -21.61
CA THR A 3 -24.11 5.33 -20.24
C THR A 3 -24.46 4.30 -19.16
N THR A 4 -25.16 3.23 -19.53
CA THR A 4 -25.57 2.14 -18.63
C THR A 4 -24.46 1.12 -18.32
N SER A 5 -23.33 1.15 -19.03
CA SER A 5 -22.21 0.21 -18.76
C SER A 5 -21.33 0.67 -17.60
N PHE A 6 -21.08 1.98 -17.46
CA PHE A 6 -20.13 2.48 -16.46
C PHE A 6 -20.71 2.49 -15.04
N SER A 7 -21.94 2.97 -14.87
CA SER A 7 -22.64 2.98 -13.58
C SER A 7 -22.91 1.57 -13.05
N THR A 8 -23.23 0.62 -13.93
CA THR A 8 -23.47 -0.79 -13.54
C THR A 8 -22.16 -1.51 -13.16
N VAL A 9 -21.04 -1.21 -13.82
CA VAL A 9 -19.72 -1.75 -13.46
C VAL A 9 -19.21 -1.16 -12.14
N VAL A 10 -19.42 0.13 -11.90
CA VAL A 10 -19.03 0.77 -10.63
C VAL A 10 -19.93 0.29 -9.48
N LEU A 11 -21.24 0.15 -9.71
CA LEU A 11 -22.17 -0.42 -8.72
C LEU A 11 -21.84 -1.87 -8.40
N THR A 12 -21.51 -2.70 -9.39
CA THR A 12 -21.13 -4.11 -9.15
C THR A 12 -19.79 -4.24 -8.44
N LEU A 13 -18.77 -3.46 -8.81
CA LEU A 13 -17.47 -3.46 -8.11
C LEU A 13 -17.59 -2.96 -6.66
N THR A 14 -18.41 -1.94 -6.41
CA THR A 14 -18.63 -1.41 -5.05
C THR A 14 -19.49 -2.35 -4.21
N PHE A 15 -20.51 -3.00 -4.78
CA PHE A 15 -21.29 -4.02 -4.10
C PHE A 15 -20.44 -5.25 -3.74
N LEU A 16 -19.57 -5.69 -4.64
CA LEU A 16 -18.63 -6.78 -4.39
C LEU A 16 -17.65 -6.46 -3.26
N LEU A 17 -17.10 -5.24 -3.24
CA LEU A 17 -16.18 -4.82 -2.18
C LEU A 17 -16.89 -4.58 -0.82
N ILE A 18 -18.15 -4.14 -0.80
CA ILE A 18 -18.96 -3.95 0.42
C ILE A 18 -19.40 -5.31 0.99
N SER A 19 -19.86 -6.24 0.15
CA SER A 19 -20.19 -7.62 0.58
C SER A 19 -18.96 -8.33 1.14
N PHE A 20 -17.79 -8.12 0.54
CA PHE A 20 -16.54 -8.71 1.02
C PHE A 20 -16.12 -8.18 2.39
N CYS A 21 -16.26 -6.87 2.65
CA CYS A 21 -15.96 -6.26 3.96
C CYS A 21 -16.88 -6.78 5.09
N ASN A 22 -18.17 -7.01 4.79
CA ASN A 22 -19.15 -7.44 5.79
C ASN A 22 -18.95 -8.91 6.20
N VAL A 23 -18.61 -9.80 5.27
CA VAL A 23 -18.37 -11.22 5.55
C VAL A 23 -17.10 -11.42 6.40
N PHE A 24 -16.02 -10.70 6.06
CA PHE A 24 -14.73 -10.84 6.75
C PHE A 24 -14.76 -10.27 8.18
N ALA A 25 -15.62 -9.28 8.44
CA ALA A 25 -15.78 -8.65 9.74
C ALA A 25 -16.56 -9.50 10.76
N GLU A 26 -17.00 -10.73 10.46
CA GLU A 26 -17.72 -11.59 11.41
C GLU A 26 -16.81 -12.68 12.03
N ASN A 27 -15.82 -13.22 11.31
CA ASN A 27 -15.16 -14.50 11.63
C ASN A 27 -13.79 -14.46 12.36
N SER A 28 -13.21 -13.30 12.65
CA SER A 28 -11.82 -13.14 13.14
C SER A 28 -11.54 -13.52 14.61
N GLY A 29 -12.54 -13.95 15.39
CA GLY A 29 -12.39 -14.21 16.83
C GLY A 29 -11.64 -15.50 17.23
N ARG A 30 -11.21 -16.36 16.29
CA ARG A 30 -10.69 -17.72 16.59
C ARG A 30 -9.19 -17.95 16.28
N VAL A 31 -8.49 -16.99 15.70
CA VAL A 31 -7.12 -17.17 15.15
C VAL A 31 -6.01 -17.16 16.23
N THR A 32 -6.30 -16.72 17.47
CA THR A 32 -5.28 -16.29 18.43
C THR A 32 -4.55 -17.37 19.24
N LYS A 33 -4.75 -18.68 19.01
CA LYS A 33 -4.19 -19.71 19.91
C LYS A 33 -2.90 -20.43 19.47
N ASN A 34 -2.44 -20.33 18.22
CA ASN A 34 -1.45 -21.29 17.70
C ASN A 34 -0.12 -20.73 17.14
N LEU A 35 0.25 -19.48 17.38
CA LEU A 35 1.52 -18.93 16.85
C LEU A 35 2.45 -18.50 17.98
N VAL A 36 3.16 -19.50 18.53
CA VAL A 36 4.36 -19.29 19.36
C VAL A 36 5.59 -19.27 18.44
N THR A 37 6.50 -18.41 18.86
CA THR A 37 7.78 -17.94 18.32
C THR A 37 8.82 -19.02 18.03
N ASP A 38 9.58 -18.83 16.95
CA ASP A 38 10.99 -19.20 16.89
C ASP A 38 11.82 -18.06 16.27
N SER A 39 13.00 -17.83 16.86
CA SER A 39 14.00 -16.83 16.47
C SER A 39 14.94 -17.45 15.42
N PRO A 40 15.27 -16.78 14.29
CA PRO A 40 16.29 -17.28 13.38
C PRO A 40 17.68 -17.04 13.97
N GLN A 41 18.44 -18.10 14.20
CA GLN A 41 19.86 -18.05 14.56
C GLN A 41 20.71 -18.59 13.39
N ASP A 42 21.75 -17.84 13.04
CA ASP A 42 22.99 -18.19 12.31
C ASP A 42 22.96 -18.52 10.79
N TRP A 43 22.98 -17.50 9.92
CA TRP A 43 23.24 -17.61 8.45
C TRP A 43 24.31 -16.65 7.91
N VAL A 44 25.40 -16.39 8.66
CA VAL A 44 26.48 -15.49 8.22
C VAL A 44 27.70 -16.30 7.78
N TRP A 45 28.06 -16.20 6.49
CA TRP A 45 29.27 -16.82 5.94
C TRP A 45 30.35 -15.78 5.73
N SER A 46 31.49 -15.92 6.41
CA SER A 46 32.65 -15.04 6.24
C SER A 46 33.82 -15.79 5.61
N LYS A 47 34.36 -15.29 4.49
CA LYS A 47 35.61 -15.77 3.91
C LYS A 47 36.50 -14.57 3.61
N LYS A 48 37.78 -14.63 4.00
CA LYS A 48 38.75 -13.64 3.55
C LYS A 48 39.05 -13.91 2.08
N VAL A 49 38.70 -12.98 1.21
CA VAL A 49 38.91 -13.11 -0.23
C VAL A 49 40.19 -12.35 -0.61
N GLY A 50 41.29 -13.07 -0.85
CA GLY A 50 42.49 -12.56 -1.53
C GLY A 50 43.31 -11.47 -0.79
N PRO A 51 44.34 -10.91 -1.45
CA PRO A 51 45.37 -10.05 -0.82
C PRO A 51 44.92 -8.61 -0.54
N LEU A 52 43.62 -8.33 -0.58
CA LEU A 52 43.05 -6.99 -0.46
C LEU A 52 42.72 -6.66 1.01
N ALA A 53 42.86 -5.39 1.38
CA ALA A 53 42.55 -4.89 2.73
C ALA A 53 41.05 -5.01 3.12
N LYS A 54 40.17 -5.34 2.16
CA LYS A 54 38.71 -5.47 2.35
C LYS A 54 38.33 -6.93 2.60
N GLN A 55 37.45 -7.16 3.57
CA GLN A 55 36.83 -8.47 3.82
C GLN A 55 35.36 -8.42 3.37
N TYR A 56 34.96 -9.38 2.54
CA TYR A 56 33.58 -9.50 2.07
C TYR A 56 32.85 -10.61 2.83
N VAL A 57 31.58 -10.37 3.10
CA VAL A 57 30.68 -11.30 3.78
C VAL A 57 29.47 -11.50 2.87
N GLY A 58 29.27 -12.72 2.40
CA GLY A 58 28.09 -13.10 1.62
C GLY A 58 26.89 -13.26 2.54
N ILE A 59 25.92 -12.36 2.41
CA ILE A 59 24.64 -12.45 3.13
C ILE A 59 23.66 -13.18 2.23
N THR A 60 23.29 -14.40 2.60
CA THR A 60 22.32 -15.22 1.85
C THR A 60 20.88 -14.89 2.20
N GLN A 61 20.66 -14.08 3.23
CA GLN A 61 19.34 -13.57 3.58
C GLN A 61 18.86 -12.59 2.51
N PHE A 62 17.78 -12.96 1.80
CA PHE A 62 17.12 -12.08 0.87
C PHE A 62 16.50 -10.89 1.62
N MET A 63 16.81 -9.69 1.15
CA MET A 63 16.29 -8.44 1.70
C MET A 63 16.22 -7.36 0.62
N SER A 64 15.38 -6.35 0.84
CA SER A 64 15.37 -5.15 0.00
C SER A 64 16.70 -4.41 0.10
N PHE A 65 17.06 -3.61 -0.90
CA PHE A 65 18.32 -2.88 -0.92
C PHE A 65 18.48 -1.98 0.32
N ILE A 66 17.40 -1.33 0.77
CA ILE A 66 17.41 -0.51 1.99
C ILE A 66 17.65 -1.36 3.23
N ASN A 67 17.00 -2.52 3.34
CA ASN A 67 17.23 -3.44 4.46
C ASN A 67 18.66 -4.00 4.44
N PHE A 68 19.25 -4.20 3.26
CA PHE A 68 20.67 -4.54 3.10
C PHE A 68 21.60 -3.45 3.61
N LEU A 69 21.35 -2.19 3.25
CA LEU A 69 22.11 -1.05 3.80
C LEU A 69 21.98 -0.96 5.32
N GLU A 70 20.75 -1.11 5.85
CA GLU A 70 20.48 -1.07 7.28
C GLU A 70 21.13 -2.25 8.03
N TYR A 71 21.09 -3.44 7.45
CA TYR A 71 21.72 -4.64 8.00
C TYR A 71 23.23 -4.47 8.09
N CYS A 72 23.88 -3.98 7.04
CA CYS A 72 25.31 -3.68 7.06
C CYS A 72 25.64 -2.71 8.20
N HIS A 73 24.93 -1.57 8.25
CA HIS A 73 25.15 -0.55 9.26
C HIS A 73 24.95 -1.06 10.70
N LYS A 74 23.87 -1.81 10.95
CA LYS A 74 23.56 -2.38 12.29
C LYS A 74 24.61 -3.37 12.78
N ASN A 75 25.25 -4.09 11.87
CA ASN A 75 26.26 -5.08 12.20
C ASN A 75 27.70 -4.53 12.10
N GLY A 76 27.86 -3.21 12.00
CA GLY A 76 29.19 -2.57 11.90
C GLY A 76 29.93 -2.88 10.59
N MET A 77 29.21 -3.29 9.55
CA MET A 77 29.71 -3.57 8.20
C MET A 77 29.41 -2.41 7.24
N GLN A 78 30.07 -2.40 6.09
CA GLN A 78 29.76 -1.49 5.00
C GLN A 78 29.20 -2.25 3.79
N PRO A 79 28.24 -1.67 3.05
CA PRO A 79 27.79 -2.21 1.77
C PRO A 79 28.97 -2.46 0.81
N ALA A 80 28.94 -3.58 0.09
CA ALA A 80 30.07 -4.02 -0.73
C ALA A 80 30.37 -3.05 -1.89
N GLU A 81 31.62 -2.59 -1.98
CA GLU A 81 32.11 -1.79 -3.10
C GLU A 81 33.10 -2.60 -3.94
N VAL A 82 32.96 -2.54 -5.27
CA VAL A 82 33.84 -3.23 -6.22
C VAL A 82 34.47 -2.21 -7.14
N THR A 83 35.74 -1.94 -6.92
CA THR A 83 36.47 -0.81 -7.51
C THR A 83 37.54 -1.25 -8.52
N SER A 84 37.66 -2.56 -8.77
CA SER A 84 38.65 -3.13 -9.70
C SER A 84 38.19 -4.48 -10.28
N ALA A 85 38.80 -4.88 -11.40
CA ALA A 85 38.56 -6.19 -12.00
C ALA A 85 39.09 -7.33 -11.12
N GLU A 86 40.18 -7.10 -10.40
CA GLU A 86 40.78 -8.03 -9.46
C GLU A 86 39.81 -8.32 -8.29
N GLU A 87 39.19 -7.27 -7.72
CA GLU A 87 38.13 -7.40 -6.71
C GLU A 87 36.92 -8.17 -7.26
N ASN A 88 36.48 -7.86 -8.48
CA ASN A 88 35.34 -8.54 -9.11
C ASN A 88 35.61 -10.03 -9.31
N ASN A 89 36.77 -10.39 -9.86
CA ASN A 89 37.16 -11.78 -10.10
C ASN A 89 37.32 -12.58 -8.80
N ALA A 90 37.87 -11.93 -7.77
CA ALA A 90 38.00 -12.53 -6.45
C ALA A 90 36.61 -12.77 -5.82
N LEU A 91 35.67 -11.84 -5.99
CA LEU A 91 34.27 -12.01 -5.58
C LEU A 91 33.58 -13.13 -6.35
N ILE A 92 33.79 -13.29 -7.67
CA ILE A 92 33.21 -14.40 -8.44
C ILE A 92 33.60 -15.73 -7.83
N GLN A 93 34.89 -15.95 -7.55
CA GLN A 93 35.37 -17.20 -6.95
C GLN A 93 34.75 -17.46 -5.58
N TYR A 94 34.47 -16.40 -4.81
CA TYR A 94 33.80 -16.53 -3.52
C TYR A 94 32.31 -16.78 -3.66
N LEU A 95 31.65 -16.13 -4.62
CA LEU A 95 30.21 -16.24 -4.86
C LEU A 95 29.83 -17.55 -5.57
N ASP A 96 30.77 -18.16 -6.30
CA ASP A 96 30.55 -19.46 -6.96
C ASP A 96 30.38 -20.61 -5.94
N ASP A 97 31.01 -20.48 -4.75
CA ASP A 97 30.83 -21.41 -3.62
C ASP A 97 29.37 -21.47 -3.12
N PHE A 98 28.53 -20.47 -3.46
CA PHE A 98 27.12 -20.46 -3.09
C PHE A 98 26.31 -21.24 -4.15
N GLU A 99 25.66 -22.34 -3.74
CA GLU A 99 24.70 -23.05 -4.61
C GLU A 99 23.58 -22.10 -5.05
N ASN A 100 23.07 -21.29 -4.12
CA ASN A 100 22.14 -20.19 -4.33
C ASN A 100 22.17 -19.27 -3.05
N PRO A 101 21.76 -17.99 -3.09
CA PRO A 101 21.39 -17.23 -4.28
C PRO A 101 22.58 -17.00 -5.21
N LYS A 102 22.30 -16.81 -6.50
CA LYS A 102 23.32 -16.44 -7.49
C LYS A 102 23.38 -14.93 -7.75
N TYR A 103 22.48 -14.14 -7.18
CA TYR A 103 22.51 -12.67 -7.28
C TYR A 103 22.69 -12.07 -5.89
N PHE A 104 23.61 -11.11 -5.78
CA PHE A 104 23.92 -10.43 -4.51
C PHE A 104 23.84 -8.93 -4.68
N TRP A 105 23.37 -8.23 -3.65
CA TRP A 105 23.40 -6.77 -3.62
C TRP A 105 24.85 -6.27 -3.54
N LEU A 106 25.16 -5.30 -4.39
CA LEU A 106 26.31 -4.43 -4.20
C LEU A 106 25.87 -3.16 -3.48
N GLY A 107 26.81 -2.41 -2.93
CA GLY A 107 26.57 -1.16 -2.22
C GLY A 107 26.34 0.05 -3.12
N GLY A 108 26.08 -0.14 -4.41
CA GLY A 108 26.07 0.95 -5.37
C GLY A 108 24.68 1.21 -5.99
N ALA A 109 24.37 2.48 -6.20
CA ALA A 109 23.07 2.90 -6.70
C ALA A 109 23.09 4.27 -7.40
N ASP A 110 22.14 4.54 -8.29
CA ASP A 110 21.97 5.84 -8.97
C ASP A 110 20.75 6.65 -8.48
N ILE A 111 20.29 6.36 -7.25
CA ILE A 111 19.13 6.99 -6.58
C ILE A 111 19.17 8.53 -6.61
N GLY A 112 20.36 9.12 -6.47
CA GLY A 112 20.53 10.57 -6.44
C GLY A 112 20.43 11.23 -7.82
N ARG A 113 20.85 10.53 -8.87
CA ARG A 113 20.85 11.03 -10.25
C ARG A 113 20.88 9.87 -11.23
N GLU A 114 19.76 9.69 -11.92
CA GLU A 114 19.61 8.69 -12.97
C GLU A 114 20.79 8.65 -13.94
N GLY A 115 21.34 7.46 -14.16
CA GLY A 115 22.48 7.24 -15.05
C GLY A 115 23.84 7.56 -14.46
N ARG A 116 23.92 7.91 -13.16
CA ARG A 116 25.19 8.04 -12.42
C ARG A 116 25.16 7.22 -11.14
N TYR A 117 25.87 6.11 -11.14
CA TYR A 117 25.96 5.22 -9.99
C TYR A 117 27.04 5.70 -9.01
N TYR A 118 26.66 5.72 -7.74
CA TYR A 118 27.54 6.04 -6.63
C TYR A 118 27.59 4.87 -5.65
N TRP A 119 28.75 4.61 -5.09
CA TRP A 119 28.89 3.72 -3.94
C TRP A 119 28.35 4.40 -2.69
N ILE A 120 27.43 3.75 -1.98
CA ILE A 120 26.75 4.34 -0.81
C ILE A 120 27.70 4.51 0.38
N ALA A 121 28.72 3.65 0.53
CA ALA A 121 29.63 3.72 1.68
C ALA A 121 30.67 4.84 1.53
N SER A 122 31.33 4.94 0.38
CA SER A 122 32.37 5.94 0.09
C SER A 122 31.85 7.23 -0.55
N LEU A 123 30.60 7.22 -1.05
CA LEU A 123 30.00 8.30 -1.85
C LEU A 123 30.77 8.62 -3.14
N GLN A 124 31.60 7.70 -3.62
CA GLN A 124 32.34 7.86 -4.87
C GLN A 124 31.50 7.40 -6.06
N GLU A 125 31.62 8.12 -7.18
CA GLU A 125 31.06 7.67 -8.45
C GLU A 125 31.79 6.39 -8.91
N PHE A 126 31.07 5.49 -9.56
CA PHE A 126 31.66 4.24 -10.05
C PHE A 126 32.85 4.54 -10.97
N ASN A 127 34.03 4.04 -10.61
CA ASN A 127 35.26 4.13 -11.39
C ASN A 127 35.55 2.85 -12.18
N TYR A 128 34.93 1.74 -11.77
CA TYR A 128 34.98 0.43 -12.40
C TYR A 128 33.56 -0.13 -12.47
N THR A 129 33.25 -0.82 -13.57
CA THR A 129 31.94 -1.44 -13.79
C THR A 129 32.09 -2.74 -14.56
N SER A 130 31.30 -3.75 -14.20
CA SER A 130 31.23 -5.04 -14.89
C SER A 130 29.82 -5.34 -15.39
N TRP A 131 29.13 -4.36 -15.97
CA TRP A 131 27.74 -4.48 -16.39
C TRP A 131 27.52 -5.64 -17.37
N GLY A 132 26.46 -6.42 -17.15
CA GLY A 132 26.02 -7.46 -18.08
C GLY A 132 25.51 -6.87 -19.40
N GLN A 133 25.41 -7.71 -20.43
CA GLN A 133 25.01 -7.26 -21.76
C GLN A 133 23.62 -6.59 -21.73
N GLY A 134 23.56 -5.35 -22.20
CA GLY A 134 22.36 -4.52 -22.18
C GLY A 134 22.26 -3.58 -20.98
N TYR A 135 23.09 -3.72 -19.93
CA TYR A 135 23.11 -2.83 -18.78
C TYR A 135 24.24 -1.78 -18.87
N PRO A 136 24.08 -0.60 -18.22
CA PRO A 136 22.87 -0.15 -17.54
C PRO A 136 21.86 0.41 -18.58
N ASN A 137 20.66 -0.19 -18.67
CA ASN A 137 19.55 0.33 -19.46
C ASN A 137 18.31 0.47 -18.60
N GLY A 138 17.54 1.55 -18.78
CA GLY A 138 16.21 1.75 -18.20
C GLY A 138 16.20 2.84 -17.12
N GLY A 139 15.12 3.63 -17.12
CA GLY A 139 14.99 4.85 -16.33
C GLY A 139 14.75 4.63 -14.84
N ARG A 140 14.21 5.68 -14.17
CA ARG A 140 14.08 5.96 -12.72
C ARG A 140 13.57 4.89 -11.73
N GLU A 141 13.34 3.65 -12.15
CA GLU A 141 12.70 2.62 -11.31
C GLU A 141 13.66 1.54 -10.79
N GLU A 142 14.79 1.23 -11.45
CA GLU A 142 15.75 0.19 -11.04
C GLU A 142 17.15 0.75 -10.81
N ASN A 143 17.43 1.12 -9.56
CA ASN A 143 18.52 2.04 -9.26
C ASN A 143 19.64 1.38 -8.45
N CYS A 144 19.58 0.08 -8.17
CA CYS A 144 20.48 -0.61 -7.27
C CYS A 144 21.30 -1.67 -8.01
N ALA A 145 22.61 -1.70 -7.80
CA ALA A 145 23.50 -2.64 -8.46
C ALA A 145 23.48 -4.01 -7.77
N THR A 146 23.43 -5.08 -8.58
CA THR A 146 23.60 -6.47 -8.16
C THR A 146 24.76 -7.11 -8.89
N ILE A 147 25.37 -8.13 -8.31
CA ILE A 147 26.38 -8.98 -8.96
C ILE A 147 25.83 -10.40 -9.11
N TYR A 148 26.02 -10.99 -10.29
CA TYR A 148 25.75 -12.40 -10.53
C TYR A 148 26.99 -13.24 -10.21
N GLY A 149 26.87 -14.18 -9.29
CA GLY A 149 27.98 -15.04 -8.85
C GLY A 149 28.49 -16.03 -9.89
N GLY A 150 27.76 -16.25 -11.00
CA GLY A 150 28.19 -17.18 -12.05
C GLY A 150 29.26 -16.60 -13.00
N ASP A 151 29.04 -15.40 -13.54
CA ASP A 151 29.97 -14.76 -14.49
C ASP A 151 30.51 -13.41 -14.00
N GLY A 152 30.09 -12.96 -12.81
CA GLY A 152 30.50 -11.69 -12.22
C GLY A 152 29.97 -10.45 -12.91
N THR A 153 29.00 -10.61 -13.82
CA THR A 153 28.36 -9.48 -14.46
C THR A 153 27.39 -8.79 -13.50
N TRP A 154 27.27 -7.48 -13.66
CA TRP A 154 26.43 -6.66 -12.82
C TRP A 154 25.08 -6.44 -13.48
N GLY A 155 24.03 -6.58 -12.69
CA GLY A 155 22.66 -6.23 -13.04
C GLY A 155 22.23 -4.97 -12.31
N ARG A 156 21.07 -4.43 -12.71
CA ARG A 156 20.32 -3.45 -11.94
C ARG A 156 19.05 -4.11 -11.44
N GLU A 157 18.67 -3.79 -10.22
CA GLU A 157 17.47 -4.32 -9.61
C GLU A 157 16.74 -3.22 -8.82
N ILE A 158 15.43 -3.39 -8.65
CA ILE A 158 14.58 -2.42 -7.95
C ILE A 158 14.88 -2.50 -6.46
N LEU A 159 14.79 -1.36 -5.77
CA LEU A 159 15.02 -1.17 -4.34
C LEU A 159 14.37 -2.22 -3.41
N THR A 160 13.35 -2.96 -3.86
CA THR A 160 12.48 -3.83 -3.04
C THR A 160 12.45 -5.28 -3.53
N ILE A 161 13.35 -6.13 -3.02
CA ILE A 161 13.09 -7.58 -2.91
C ILE A 161 12.55 -7.86 -1.48
N ALA A 162 11.35 -7.37 -1.23
CA ALA A 162 10.46 -7.75 -0.13
C ALA A 162 9.05 -7.72 -0.74
N MET A 163 8.47 -8.90 -0.98
CA MET A 163 7.47 -9.10 -2.03
C MET A 163 6.24 -8.17 -1.88
N PHE A 164 5.65 -8.09 -0.68
CA PHE A 164 4.55 -7.18 -0.41
C PHE A 164 4.67 -6.45 0.94
N GLU A 165 5.46 -6.95 1.90
CA GLU A 165 5.67 -6.37 3.23
C GLU A 165 6.13 -4.90 3.21
N ASP A 166 7.18 -4.56 2.45
CA ASP A 166 7.70 -3.18 2.43
C ASP A 166 6.68 -2.20 1.82
N LEU A 167 5.97 -2.63 0.77
CA LEU A 167 4.89 -1.88 0.14
C LEU A 167 3.73 -1.65 1.13
N TYR A 168 3.36 -2.69 1.87
CA TYR A 168 2.35 -2.65 2.93
C TYR A 168 2.72 -1.64 4.01
N ILE A 169 3.89 -1.80 4.61
CA ILE A 169 4.38 -0.94 5.71
C ILE A 169 4.35 0.53 5.29
N HIS A 170 4.86 0.81 4.08
CA HIS A 170 4.87 2.17 3.52
C HIS A 170 3.47 2.77 3.46
N HIS A 171 2.52 2.07 2.83
CA HIS A 171 1.16 2.58 2.65
C HIS A 171 0.36 2.62 3.96
N PHE A 172 0.62 1.71 4.90
CA PHE A 172 -0.01 1.73 6.21
C PHE A 172 0.43 2.92 7.05
N ARG A 173 1.74 3.16 7.16
CA ARG A 173 2.30 4.33 7.87
C ARG A 173 1.72 5.63 7.31
N ARG A 174 1.68 5.74 5.98
CA ARG A 174 1.06 6.87 5.27
C ARG A 174 -0.43 7.01 5.62
N THR A 175 -1.19 5.93 5.65
CA THR A 175 -2.64 6.00 5.89
C THR A 175 -2.95 6.43 7.33
N VAL A 176 -2.18 5.96 8.30
CA VAL A 176 -2.27 6.43 9.69
C VAL A 176 -2.04 7.94 9.77
N GLN A 177 -1.02 8.45 9.06
CA GLN A 177 -0.74 9.89 9.00
C GLN A 177 -1.88 10.68 8.35
N VAL A 178 -2.48 10.17 7.27
CA VAL A 178 -3.61 10.82 6.57
C VAL A 178 -4.85 10.88 7.45
N ILE A 179 -5.20 9.80 8.17
CA ILE A 179 -6.32 9.81 9.13
C ILE A 179 -6.09 10.85 10.23
N GLN A 180 -4.88 10.89 10.79
CA GLN A 180 -4.52 11.84 11.83
C GLN A 180 -4.61 13.29 11.32
N ARG A 181 -4.03 13.60 10.16
CA ARG A 181 -4.07 14.96 9.56
C ARG A 181 -5.49 15.40 9.22
N SER A 182 -6.27 14.53 8.58
CA SER A 182 -7.67 14.81 8.18
C SER A 182 -8.58 15.05 9.38
N SER A 183 -8.23 14.47 10.53
CA SER A 183 -8.96 14.64 11.79
C SER A 183 -8.33 15.69 12.73
N PHE A 184 -7.47 16.59 12.21
CA PHE A 184 -6.76 17.61 12.99
C PHE A 184 -6.02 17.04 14.22
N TYR A 185 -5.43 15.86 14.07
CA TYR A 185 -4.70 15.09 15.09
C TYR A 185 -5.53 14.72 16.33
N LYS A 186 -6.87 14.81 16.25
CA LYS A 186 -7.79 14.40 17.32
C LYS A 186 -8.15 12.92 17.26
N ALA A 187 -8.09 12.30 16.08
CA ALA A 187 -8.32 10.88 15.87
C ALA A 187 -7.05 10.03 16.07
N ARG A 188 -6.36 10.20 17.20
CA ARG A 188 -5.17 9.39 17.58
C ARG A 188 -5.55 8.05 18.21
N PHE A 189 -6.44 7.32 17.56
CA PHE A 189 -6.86 5.99 18.00
C PHE A 189 -6.13 4.87 17.26
N ILE A 190 -5.61 5.14 16.05
CA ILE A 190 -4.69 4.25 15.33
C ILE A 190 -3.29 4.85 15.41
N LEU A 191 -2.34 4.06 15.90
CA LEU A 191 -0.94 4.42 16.01
C LEU A 191 -0.06 3.41 15.29
N TRP A 192 1.01 3.90 14.68
CA TRP A 192 2.08 3.09 14.13
C TRP A 192 3.22 3.02 15.16
N ASP A 193 3.61 1.82 15.55
CA ASP A 193 4.78 1.60 16.40
C ASP A 193 6.00 1.28 15.54
N GLU A 194 6.97 2.20 15.51
CA GLU A 194 8.20 2.05 14.73
C GLU A 194 9.09 0.91 15.24
N LYS A 195 8.99 0.52 16.52
CA LYS A 195 9.82 -0.54 17.08
C LYS A 195 9.33 -1.92 16.68
N THR A 196 8.02 -2.13 16.79
CA THR A 196 7.40 -3.43 16.50
C THR A 196 6.93 -3.56 15.06
N LYS A 197 6.90 -2.45 14.29
CA LYS A 197 6.25 -2.35 12.97
C LYS A 197 4.78 -2.77 13.01
N ARG A 198 4.11 -2.55 14.15
CA ARG A 198 2.70 -2.95 14.38
C ARG A 198 1.79 -1.76 14.55
N ILE A 199 0.50 -2.02 14.30
CA ILE A 199 -0.57 -1.05 14.47
C ILE A 199 -1.18 -1.24 15.86
N ILE A 200 -1.25 -0.16 16.62
CA ILE A 200 -1.87 -0.16 17.95
C ILE A 200 -3.21 0.57 17.86
N LEU A 201 -4.29 -0.16 18.14
CA LEU A 201 -5.61 0.42 18.34
C LEU A 201 -5.76 0.83 19.80
N ARG A 202 -6.16 2.08 20.05
CA ARG A 202 -6.45 2.60 21.38
C ARG A 202 -7.93 2.93 21.51
N ASP A 203 -8.60 2.26 22.43
CA ASP A 203 -9.90 2.72 22.93
C ASP A 203 -9.72 3.96 23.81
N GLY A 204 -10.68 4.87 23.79
CA GLY A 204 -10.67 6.06 24.64
C GLY A 204 -11.44 7.26 24.11
N ARG A 205 -11.12 8.44 24.66
CA ARG A 205 -11.79 9.71 24.29
C ARG A 205 -11.57 10.08 22.82
N ALA A 206 -10.38 9.80 22.28
CA ALA A 206 -10.06 10.05 20.87
C ALA A 206 -10.92 9.21 19.91
N TYR A 207 -11.18 7.94 20.26
CA TYR A 207 -12.04 7.06 19.47
C TYR A 207 -13.50 7.53 19.49
N ARG A 208 -14.04 7.86 20.67
CA ARG A 208 -15.40 8.41 20.81
C ARG A 208 -15.59 9.74 20.08
N PHE A 209 -14.57 10.60 20.09
CA PHE A 209 -14.59 11.84 19.33
C PHE A 209 -14.66 11.58 17.83
N PHE A 210 -13.87 10.64 17.32
CA PHE A 210 -13.93 10.21 15.92
C PHE A 210 -15.31 9.65 15.54
N GLN A 211 -15.92 8.82 16.40
CA GLN A 211 -17.28 8.30 16.18
C GLN A 211 -18.32 9.42 16.11
N THR A 212 -18.19 10.44 16.96
CA THR A 212 -19.10 11.59 17.00
C THR A 212 -18.99 12.43 15.73
N ILE A 213 -17.75 12.73 15.29
CA ILE A 213 -17.49 13.40 14.01
C ILE A 213 -18.16 12.62 12.89
N TYR A 214 -17.88 11.33 12.77
CA TYR A 214 -18.41 10.50 11.70
C TYR A 214 -19.95 10.46 11.70
N ALA A 215 -20.57 10.27 12.86
CA ALA A 215 -22.04 10.26 12.98
C ALA A 215 -22.66 11.60 12.58
N SER A 216 -22.02 12.71 12.96
CA SER A 216 -22.49 14.07 12.62
C SER A 216 -22.43 14.37 11.13
N PHE A 217 -21.49 13.78 10.40
CA PHE A 217 -21.39 13.92 8.94
C PHE A 217 -22.30 12.92 8.22
N THR A 218 -22.30 11.66 8.62
CA THR A 218 -22.95 10.59 7.84
C THR A 218 -24.47 10.59 7.95
N PHE A 219 -25.01 10.77 9.16
CA PHE A 219 -26.45 10.66 9.42
C PHE A 219 -27.29 11.74 8.72
N PRO A 220 -26.89 13.03 8.66
CA PRO A 220 -27.65 14.05 7.94
C PRO A 220 -27.34 14.13 6.44
N ILE A 221 -26.10 13.82 6.01
CA ILE A 221 -25.68 14.03 4.61
C ILE A 221 -26.30 12.99 3.69
N LEU A 222 -26.32 11.71 4.06
CA LEU A 222 -26.77 10.65 3.15
C LEU A 222 -28.26 10.75 2.79
N PRO A 223 -29.21 10.91 3.75
CA PRO A 223 -30.63 11.07 3.42
C PRO A 223 -30.88 12.35 2.63
N PHE A 224 -30.15 13.43 2.95
CA PHE A 224 -30.31 14.69 2.25
C PHE A 224 -29.81 14.65 0.80
N LEU A 225 -28.68 13.99 0.53
CA LEU A 225 -28.19 13.79 -0.84
C LEU A 225 -29.16 12.96 -1.68
N ILE A 226 -29.74 11.92 -1.09
CA ILE A 226 -30.77 11.10 -1.74
C ILE A 226 -32.00 11.96 -2.03
N PHE A 227 -32.48 12.73 -1.06
CA PHE A 227 -33.61 13.64 -1.24
C PHE A 227 -33.32 14.75 -2.27
N HIS A 228 -32.11 15.30 -2.27
CA HIS A 228 -31.69 16.33 -3.23
C HIS A 228 -31.64 15.78 -4.65
N THR A 229 -31.10 14.58 -4.82
CA THR A 229 -31.06 13.88 -6.12
C THR A 229 -32.47 13.55 -6.60
N PHE A 230 -33.33 13.04 -5.72
CA PHE A 230 -34.73 12.77 -6.02
C PHE A 230 -35.49 14.04 -6.43
N LYS A 231 -35.29 15.13 -5.69
CA LYS A 231 -35.92 16.42 -5.99
C LYS A 231 -35.47 16.98 -7.35
N LEU A 232 -34.17 16.90 -7.67
CA LEU A 232 -33.62 17.29 -8.98
C LEU A 232 -34.17 16.46 -10.14
N THR A 233 -34.65 15.24 -9.87
CA THR A 233 -35.22 14.35 -10.90
C THR A 233 -36.73 14.50 -11.08
N VAL A 234 -37.42 15.08 -10.09
CA VAL A 234 -38.88 15.20 -10.07
C VAL A 234 -39.36 16.62 -10.38
N GLU A 235 -38.59 17.66 -10.04
CA GLU A 235 -38.90 19.03 -10.46
C GLU A 235 -38.48 19.24 -11.92
N ASP A 236 -39.47 19.44 -12.82
CA ASP A 236 -39.32 19.78 -14.26
C ASP A 236 -38.72 21.19 -14.49
N GLY A 237 -37.59 21.49 -13.83
CA GLY A 237 -36.83 22.72 -14.03
C GLY A 237 -35.79 22.56 -15.14
N HIS A 238 -35.48 23.65 -15.84
CA HIS A 238 -34.32 23.79 -16.75
C HIS A 238 -32.98 23.65 -15.98
N HIS A 239 -32.73 22.48 -15.39
CA HIS A 239 -31.47 22.16 -14.75
C HIS A 239 -30.53 21.56 -15.79
N ASP A 240 -29.33 22.10 -15.87
CA ASP A 240 -28.32 21.62 -16.81
C ASP A 240 -27.99 20.14 -16.54
N ARG A 241 -27.90 19.36 -17.61
CA ARG A 241 -27.68 17.90 -17.58
C ARG A 241 -26.42 17.51 -16.81
N GLN A 242 -25.41 18.41 -16.79
CA GLN A 242 -24.17 18.22 -16.05
C GLN A 242 -24.38 18.26 -14.53
N THR A 243 -25.30 19.11 -14.05
CA THR A 243 -25.61 19.25 -12.62
C THR A 243 -26.26 17.99 -12.08
N ILE A 244 -27.19 17.42 -12.85
CA ILE A 244 -27.87 16.16 -12.51
C ILE A 244 -26.85 15.02 -12.47
N LEU A 245 -26.01 14.90 -13.49
CA LEU A 245 -24.97 13.87 -13.55
C LEU A 245 -23.99 13.97 -12.37
N LEU A 246 -23.55 15.18 -12.03
CA LEU A 246 -22.65 15.42 -10.91
C LEU A 246 -23.30 15.02 -9.58
N ALA A 247 -24.57 15.38 -9.36
CA ALA A 247 -25.30 15.01 -8.15
C ALA A 247 -25.40 13.48 -7.99
N TYR A 248 -25.67 12.75 -9.07
CA TYR A 248 -25.67 11.28 -9.05
C TYR A 248 -24.29 10.69 -8.73
N ILE A 249 -23.23 11.21 -9.34
CA ILE A 249 -21.86 10.75 -9.08
C ILE A 249 -21.48 10.99 -7.62
N VAL A 250 -21.79 12.16 -7.07
CA VAL A 250 -21.51 12.50 -5.67
C VAL A 250 -22.30 11.62 -4.70
N THR A 251 -23.59 11.39 -4.97
CA THR A 251 -24.43 10.52 -4.14
C THR A 251 -23.94 9.07 -4.17
N LEU A 252 -23.59 8.54 -5.36
CA LEU A 252 -23.01 7.20 -5.49
C LEU A 252 -21.67 7.10 -4.76
N PHE A 253 -20.80 8.10 -4.92
CA PHE A 253 -19.51 8.11 -4.24
C PHE A 253 -19.67 8.10 -2.72
N ILE A 254 -20.51 8.97 -2.17
CA ILE A 254 -20.76 9.02 -0.72
C ILE A 254 -21.40 7.73 -0.21
N TRP A 255 -22.34 7.14 -0.97
CA TRP A 255 -22.91 5.83 -0.66
C TRP A 255 -21.85 4.73 -0.53
N THR A 256 -20.79 4.79 -1.35
CA THR A 256 -19.69 3.82 -1.27
C THR A 256 -18.74 4.09 -0.10
N LEU A 257 -18.51 5.36 0.27
CA LEU A 257 -17.61 5.73 1.38
C LEU A 257 -18.14 5.33 2.77
N VAL A 258 -19.46 5.42 2.95
CA VAL A 258 -20.13 5.24 4.24
C VAL A 258 -19.92 3.82 4.81
N PRO A 259 -20.13 2.72 4.06
CA PRO A 259 -19.89 1.37 4.57
C PRO A 259 -18.45 1.11 5.04
N TYR A 260 -17.43 1.55 4.30
CA TYR A 260 -16.03 1.35 4.71
C TYR A 260 -15.69 2.09 5.98
N SER A 261 -16.19 3.32 6.09
CA SER A 261 -15.98 4.17 7.26
C SER A 261 -16.78 3.66 8.47
N TRP A 262 -17.94 3.05 8.23
CA TRP A 262 -18.76 2.41 9.25
C TRP A 262 -18.06 1.23 9.94
N VAL A 263 -17.33 0.41 9.17
CA VAL A 263 -16.53 -0.69 9.74
C VAL A 263 -15.46 -0.14 10.69
N LEU A 264 -14.76 0.94 10.32
CA LEU A 264 -13.75 1.58 11.16
C LEU A 264 -14.31 2.33 12.36
N MET A 265 -15.56 2.78 12.30
CA MET A 265 -16.24 3.42 13.42
C MET A 265 -16.60 2.41 14.52
N ARG A 266 -16.86 1.15 14.18
CA ARG A 266 -17.10 0.10 15.17
C ARG A 266 -15.76 -0.41 15.70
N TYR A 267 -15.56 -0.33 17.02
CA TYR A 267 -14.29 -0.78 17.62
C TYR A 267 -13.96 -2.23 17.25
N SER A 268 -14.98 -3.09 17.25
CA SER A 268 -14.88 -4.45 16.74
C SER A 268 -14.42 -4.49 15.28
N GLY A 269 -15.06 -3.76 14.38
CA GLY A 269 -14.67 -3.70 12.97
C GLY A 269 -13.24 -3.19 12.74
N ALA A 270 -12.84 -2.11 13.40
CA ALA A 270 -11.48 -1.57 13.35
C ALA A 270 -10.44 -2.57 13.87
N SER A 271 -10.72 -3.23 14.99
CA SER A 271 -9.86 -4.30 15.53
C SER A 271 -9.69 -5.44 14.55
N LYS A 272 -10.77 -5.84 13.87
CA LYS A 272 -10.77 -6.94 12.89
C LYS A 272 -9.95 -6.59 11.64
N LEU A 273 -10.07 -5.36 11.13
CA LEU A 273 -9.25 -4.88 10.02
C LEU A 273 -7.76 -4.86 10.37
N ILE A 274 -7.42 -4.40 11.58
CA ILE A 274 -6.01 -4.38 12.04
C ILE A 274 -5.47 -5.80 12.18
N GLN A 275 -6.23 -6.71 12.78
CA GLN A 275 -5.83 -8.12 12.90
C GLN A 275 -5.66 -8.79 11.54
N LEU A 276 -6.58 -8.54 10.59
CA LEU A 276 -6.44 -9.03 9.22
C LEU A 276 -5.15 -8.53 8.59
N ALA A 277 -4.85 -7.25 8.77
CA ALA A 277 -3.66 -6.65 8.22
C ALA A 277 -2.37 -7.26 8.83
N GLU A 278 -2.35 -7.50 10.14
CA GLU A 278 -1.24 -8.17 10.84
C GLU A 278 -1.06 -9.63 10.40
N VAL A 279 -2.16 -10.39 10.30
CA VAL A 279 -2.13 -11.78 9.81
C VAL A 279 -1.61 -11.85 8.38
N THR A 280 -2.09 -10.97 7.49
CA THR A 280 -1.66 -10.94 6.08
C THR A 280 -0.17 -10.60 5.98
N SER A 281 0.30 -9.62 6.76
CA SER A 281 1.73 -9.26 6.78
C SER A 281 2.60 -10.39 7.32
N ASN A 282 2.18 -11.08 8.38
CA ASN A 282 2.93 -12.19 8.94
C ASN A 282 2.97 -13.39 7.98
N LEU A 283 1.88 -13.67 7.27
CA LEU A 283 1.84 -14.71 6.25
C LEU A 283 2.73 -14.35 5.05
N ASP A 284 2.74 -13.09 4.62
CA ASP A 284 3.65 -12.61 3.57
C ASP A 284 5.09 -12.87 3.95
N LYS A 285 5.47 -12.51 5.18
CA LYS A 285 6.80 -12.80 5.72
C LYS A 285 7.11 -14.30 5.76
N GLN A 286 6.21 -15.13 6.29
CA GLN A 286 6.43 -16.58 6.35
C GLN A 286 6.60 -17.23 4.98
N PHE A 287 5.81 -16.81 3.99
CA PHE A 287 5.89 -17.33 2.63
C PHE A 287 7.16 -16.87 1.93
N THR A 288 7.51 -15.60 2.14
CA THR A 288 8.77 -15.01 1.70
C THR A 288 9.96 -15.79 2.27
N ASP A 289 10.00 -16.01 3.58
CA ASP A 289 11.03 -16.80 4.25
C ASP A 289 11.08 -18.24 3.70
N THR A 290 9.92 -18.89 3.48
CA THR A 290 9.86 -20.27 2.96
C THR A 290 10.45 -20.37 1.55
N VAL A 291 10.13 -19.43 0.65
CA VAL A 291 10.68 -19.42 -0.70
C VAL A 291 12.18 -19.18 -0.68
N TYR A 292 12.65 -18.35 0.25
CA TYR A 292 14.05 -17.97 0.38
C TYR A 292 14.93 -19.01 1.06
N THR A 293 14.49 -19.66 2.14
CA THR A 293 15.27 -20.71 2.82
C THR A 293 15.57 -21.91 1.94
N GLU A 294 14.67 -22.17 0.99
CA GLU A 294 14.77 -23.29 0.06
C GLU A 294 15.43 -22.91 -1.28
N ASN A 295 15.89 -21.65 -1.40
CA ASN A 295 16.63 -21.14 -2.55
C ASN A 295 15.92 -21.28 -3.91
N TYR A 296 14.60 -21.14 -3.90
CA TYR A 296 13.79 -21.18 -5.11
C TYR A 296 13.96 -19.90 -5.93
N SER A 297 14.34 -20.04 -7.20
CA SER A 297 14.47 -18.90 -8.11
C SER A 297 13.10 -18.35 -8.50
N VAL A 298 12.80 -17.11 -8.09
CA VAL A 298 11.56 -16.43 -8.48
C VAL A 298 11.57 -16.18 -9.99
N GLN A 299 10.55 -16.67 -10.70
CA GLN A 299 10.44 -16.49 -12.14
C GLN A 299 10.15 -15.01 -12.51
N PRO A 300 10.68 -14.49 -13.63
CA PRO A 300 10.50 -13.09 -14.04
C PRO A 300 9.03 -12.66 -14.25
N ASP A 301 8.14 -13.58 -14.60
CA ASP A 301 6.71 -13.31 -14.82
C ASP A 301 5.93 -13.06 -13.51
N ILE A 302 6.28 -13.79 -12.45
CA ILE A 302 5.76 -13.59 -11.10
C ILE A 302 6.23 -12.24 -10.56
N TYR A 303 7.51 -11.94 -10.74
CA TYR A 303 8.09 -10.63 -10.39
C TYR A 303 7.38 -9.47 -11.12
N ALA A 304 7.18 -9.58 -12.44
CA ALA A 304 6.46 -8.57 -13.22
C ALA A 304 5.01 -8.36 -12.74
N THR A 305 4.37 -9.41 -12.19
CA THR A 305 3.02 -9.35 -11.64
C THR A 305 2.99 -8.56 -10.33
N VAL A 306 3.92 -8.85 -9.42
CA VAL A 306 4.07 -8.11 -8.14
C VAL A 306 4.34 -6.62 -8.41
N LEU A 307 5.24 -6.31 -9.35
CA LEU A 307 5.53 -4.93 -9.74
C LEU A 307 4.32 -4.21 -10.34
N ARG A 308 3.50 -4.92 -11.13
CA ARG A 308 2.27 -4.36 -11.70
C ARG A 308 1.31 -3.95 -10.58
N ILE A 309 1.10 -4.84 -9.60
CA ILE A 309 0.26 -4.57 -8.42
C ILE A 309 0.81 -3.38 -7.62
N GLY A 310 2.11 -3.37 -7.32
CA GLY A 310 2.74 -2.26 -6.59
C GLY A 310 2.59 -0.90 -7.28
N ARG A 311 2.78 -0.84 -8.61
CA ARG A 311 2.58 0.40 -9.38
C ARG A 311 1.11 0.85 -9.38
N TRP A 312 0.16 -0.07 -9.47
CA TRP A 312 -1.26 0.25 -9.36
C TRP A 312 -1.61 0.82 -7.98
N CYS A 313 -1.14 0.18 -6.91
CA CYS A 313 -1.31 0.68 -5.54
C CYS A 313 -0.75 2.09 -5.39
N LYS A 314 0.48 2.34 -5.82
CA LYS A 314 1.12 3.66 -5.75
C LYS A 314 0.31 4.74 -6.48
N LYS A 315 -0.15 4.46 -7.71
CA LYS A 315 -0.97 5.39 -8.51
C LYS A 315 -2.33 5.66 -7.88
N PHE A 316 -3.02 4.62 -7.42
CA PHE A 316 -4.31 4.73 -6.75
C PHE A 316 -4.21 5.62 -5.50
N TYR A 317 -3.21 5.34 -4.67
CA TYR A 317 -2.98 6.07 -3.43
C TYR A 317 -2.53 7.50 -3.68
N TYR A 318 -1.68 7.75 -4.67
CA TYR A 318 -1.33 9.10 -5.09
C TYR A 318 -2.58 9.90 -5.51
N TRP A 319 -3.46 9.31 -6.30
CA TRP A 319 -4.71 9.96 -6.70
C TRP A 319 -5.64 10.22 -5.50
N LEU A 320 -5.75 9.26 -4.58
CA LEU A 320 -6.59 9.37 -3.39
C LEU A 320 -6.11 10.48 -2.42
N ASP A 321 -4.82 10.69 -2.29
CA ASP A 321 -4.27 11.66 -1.31
C ASP A 321 -4.11 13.08 -1.85
N TYR A 322 -3.89 13.21 -3.16
CA TYR A 322 -3.57 14.51 -3.75
C TYR A 322 -4.70 15.05 -4.61
N PHE A 323 -5.28 14.21 -5.47
CA PHE A 323 -6.29 14.66 -6.43
C PHE A 323 -7.69 14.73 -5.80
N MET A 324 -8.08 13.71 -5.05
CA MET A 324 -9.40 13.67 -4.40
C MET A 324 -9.64 14.84 -3.42
N PRO A 325 -8.70 15.22 -2.53
CA PRO A 325 -8.91 16.37 -1.65
C PRO A 325 -9.13 17.70 -2.39
N ILE A 326 -8.48 17.89 -3.54
CA ILE A 326 -8.66 19.07 -4.38
C ILE A 326 -10.07 19.08 -4.98
N LEU A 327 -10.53 17.94 -5.51
CA LEU A 327 -11.91 17.83 -6.02
C LEU A 327 -12.95 18.07 -4.92
N VAL A 328 -12.74 17.50 -3.74
CA VAL A 328 -13.62 17.70 -2.58
C VAL A 328 -13.63 19.16 -2.14
N LEU A 329 -12.49 19.86 -2.21
CA LEU A 329 -12.40 21.29 -1.92
C LEU A 329 -13.32 22.08 -2.86
N PHE A 330 -13.18 21.91 -4.17
CA PHE A 330 -14.04 22.63 -5.12
C PHE A 330 -15.53 22.29 -4.95
N GLY A 331 -15.87 21.03 -4.72
CA GLY A 331 -17.25 20.62 -4.48
C GLY A 331 -17.85 21.16 -3.18
N SER A 332 -17.03 21.33 -2.14
CA SER A 332 -17.49 21.80 -0.82
C SER A 332 -17.78 23.30 -0.80
N PHE A 333 -17.05 24.09 -1.59
CA PHE A 333 -17.24 25.55 -1.68
C PHE A 333 -18.07 26.00 -2.89
N ALA A 334 -18.69 25.05 -3.61
CA ALA A 334 -19.64 25.36 -4.67
C ALA A 334 -21.03 25.67 -4.09
N ASP A 335 -21.80 26.52 -4.79
CA ASP A 335 -23.20 26.79 -4.44
C ASP A 335 -24.10 25.52 -4.51
N SER A 336 -23.63 24.49 -5.21
CA SER A 336 -24.22 23.15 -5.24
C SER A 336 -23.94 22.31 -3.99
N ASN A 337 -23.23 22.84 -2.99
CA ASN A 337 -22.98 22.10 -1.74
C ASN A 337 -24.33 21.76 -1.07
N PRO A 338 -24.62 20.48 -0.83
CA PRO A 338 -25.87 20.04 -0.24
C PRO A 338 -26.14 20.67 1.14
N ILE A 339 -25.10 20.78 1.99
CA ILE A 339 -25.24 21.32 3.35
C ILE A 339 -25.55 22.82 3.29
N PHE A 340 -24.92 23.54 2.36
CA PHE A 340 -25.23 24.95 2.11
C PHE A 340 -26.70 25.12 1.68
N GLY A 341 -27.16 24.27 0.76
CA GLY A 341 -28.55 24.25 0.31
C GLY A 341 -29.57 24.05 1.45
N ILE A 342 -29.27 23.21 2.45
CA ILE A 342 -30.10 23.04 3.67
C ILE A 342 -30.20 24.37 4.43
N VAL A 343 -29.05 24.98 4.73
CA VAL A 343 -28.97 26.18 5.57
C VAL A 343 -29.70 27.35 4.92
N VAL A 344 -29.57 27.49 3.60
CA VAL A 344 -30.25 28.53 2.81
C VAL A 344 -31.76 28.29 2.68
N ARG A 345 -32.25 27.04 2.69
CA ARG A 345 -33.70 26.76 2.66
C ARG A 345 -34.39 27.01 4.00
N ILE A 346 -33.70 26.72 5.11
CA ILE A 346 -34.25 26.90 6.46
C ILE A 346 -34.33 28.39 6.84
N ARG A 347 -33.36 29.20 6.42
CA ARG A 347 -33.37 30.64 6.64
C ARG A 347 -33.96 31.33 5.40
N ARG A 348 -35.04 32.11 5.54
CA ARG A 348 -35.49 33.07 4.49
C ARG A 348 -34.41 34.16 4.28
N TYR A 349 -33.29 33.78 3.69
CA TYR A 349 -32.04 34.51 3.69
C TYR A 349 -31.89 35.44 2.48
N TYR A 350 -32.74 35.24 1.48
CA TYR A 350 -32.86 36.09 0.30
C TYR A 350 -33.66 37.37 0.62
N ARG A 351 -33.02 38.33 1.30
CA ARG A 351 -33.36 39.74 1.09
C ARG A 351 -32.30 40.35 0.16
N PRO A 352 -32.67 40.88 -1.01
CA PRO A 352 -31.72 41.54 -1.90
C PRO A 352 -31.11 42.76 -1.21
N GLY A 353 -29.78 42.82 -1.14
CA GLY A 353 -29.00 43.89 -0.52
C GLY A 353 -27.57 43.45 -0.17
N PRO A 354 -26.63 44.39 0.10
CA PRO A 354 -25.22 44.09 0.38
C PRO A 354 -25.04 43.20 1.62
N VAL A 355 -25.93 43.33 2.62
CA VAL A 355 -25.95 42.47 3.81
C VAL A 355 -26.35 41.03 3.47
N GLY A 356 -27.18 40.81 2.44
CA GLY A 356 -27.60 39.48 1.97
C GLY A 356 -26.48 38.74 1.23
N LEU A 357 -25.69 39.48 0.44
CA LEU A 357 -24.52 38.93 -0.27
C LEU A 357 -23.43 38.47 0.71
N LEU A 358 -23.08 39.32 1.69
CA LEU A 358 -22.11 38.97 2.74
C LEU A 358 -22.55 37.70 3.49
N ARG A 359 -23.83 37.67 3.85
CA ARG A 359 -24.49 36.56 4.52
C ARG A 359 -24.38 35.26 3.71
N HIS A 360 -24.59 35.29 2.38
CA HIS A 360 -24.46 34.14 1.48
C HIS A 360 -23.05 33.56 1.52
N TYR A 361 -22.04 34.39 1.24
CA TYR A 361 -20.64 33.94 1.19
C TYR A 361 -20.15 33.44 2.55
N VAL A 362 -20.53 34.09 3.66
CA VAL A 362 -20.20 33.60 5.00
C VAL A 362 -20.85 32.24 5.27
N GLY A 363 -22.12 32.06 4.86
CA GLY A 363 -22.80 30.77 4.95
C GLY A 363 -22.07 29.68 4.17
N LEU A 364 -21.71 29.98 2.92
CA LEU A 364 -20.99 29.06 2.02
C LEU A 364 -19.62 28.68 2.57
N LEU A 365 -18.86 29.64 3.09
CA LEU A 365 -17.55 29.40 3.70
C LEU A 365 -17.66 28.48 4.92
N VAL A 366 -18.61 28.75 5.81
CA VAL A 366 -18.81 27.94 7.03
C VAL A 366 -19.25 26.52 6.67
N THR A 367 -20.30 26.37 5.87
CA THR A 367 -20.79 25.04 5.48
C THR A 367 -19.77 24.29 4.64
N GLY A 368 -19.08 24.99 3.73
CA GLY A 368 -18.05 24.41 2.88
C GLY A 368 -16.85 23.88 3.66
N PHE A 369 -16.40 24.61 4.68
CA PHE A 369 -15.34 24.13 5.58
C PHE A 369 -15.72 22.82 6.28
N PHE A 370 -16.93 22.74 6.85
CA PHE A 370 -17.38 21.52 7.52
C PHE A 370 -17.56 20.36 6.54
N THR A 371 -18.19 20.59 5.37
CA THR A 371 -18.32 19.56 4.33
C THR A 371 -16.95 19.03 3.89
N TRP A 372 -15.99 19.93 3.65
CA TRP A 372 -14.64 19.57 3.23
C TRP A 372 -13.92 18.75 4.30
N ALA A 373 -13.90 19.22 5.54
CA ALA A 373 -13.25 18.52 6.66
C ALA A 373 -13.86 17.12 6.89
N GLY A 374 -15.19 17.00 6.87
CA GLY A 374 -15.87 15.71 7.02
C GLY A 374 -15.56 14.73 5.89
N ALA A 375 -15.57 15.22 4.64
CA ALA A 375 -15.26 14.40 3.47
C ALA A 375 -13.81 13.90 3.46
N LEU A 376 -12.84 14.69 3.95
CA LEU A 376 -11.45 14.23 4.10
C LEU A 376 -11.33 13.09 5.11
N VAL A 377 -12.03 13.16 6.24
CA VAL A 377 -12.06 12.07 7.23
C VAL A 377 -12.65 10.80 6.61
N LEU A 378 -13.74 10.90 5.86
CA LEU A 378 -14.36 9.75 5.16
C LEU A 378 -13.43 9.14 4.11
N LEU A 379 -12.76 9.96 3.31
CA LEU A 379 -11.77 9.52 2.32
C LEU A 379 -10.59 8.81 2.97
N ALA A 380 -10.08 9.33 4.09
CA ALA A 380 -8.98 8.70 4.83
C ALA A 380 -9.39 7.32 5.38
N CYS A 381 -10.60 7.20 5.90
CA CYS A 381 -11.17 5.94 6.38
C CYS A 381 -11.37 4.92 5.25
N MET A 382 -11.91 5.35 4.11
CA MET A 382 -12.00 4.51 2.91
C MET A 382 -10.61 4.03 2.48
N GLY A 383 -9.63 4.93 2.43
CA GLY A 383 -8.25 4.60 2.04
C GLY A 383 -7.65 3.48 2.91
N PHE A 384 -7.91 3.50 4.21
CA PHE A 384 -7.49 2.45 5.14
C PHE A 384 -8.19 1.12 4.89
N SER A 385 -9.52 1.13 4.78
CA SER A 385 -10.28 -0.11 4.55
C SER A 385 -9.92 -0.74 3.20
N VAL A 386 -9.75 0.07 2.16
CA VAL A 386 -9.27 -0.39 0.84
C VAL A 386 -7.84 -0.91 0.92
N LEU A 387 -6.99 -0.34 1.78
CA LEU A 387 -5.61 -0.81 1.92
C LEU A 387 -5.58 -2.21 2.51
N VAL A 388 -6.26 -2.42 3.64
CA VAL A 388 -6.32 -3.71 4.32
C VAL A 388 -6.90 -4.77 3.39
N THR A 389 -8.03 -4.48 2.76
CA THR A 389 -8.74 -5.45 1.91
C THR A 389 -8.04 -5.69 0.57
N GLY A 390 -7.59 -4.63 -0.09
CA GLY A 390 -6.83 -4.70 -1.34
C GLY A 390 -5.50 -5.42 -1.16
N PHE A 391 -4.83 -5.22 -0.02
CA PHE A 391 -3.61 -5.95 0.32
C PHE A 391 -3.86 -7.44 0.48
N GLY A 392 -4.94 -7.83 1.18
CA GLY A 392 -5.33 -9.25 1.29
C GLY A 392 -5.57 -9.89 -0.08
N ILE A 393 -6.24 -9.20 -1.00
CA ILE A 393 -6.47 -9.69 -2.36
C ILE A 393 -5.16 -9.83 -3.13
N ALA A 394 -4.30 -8.80 -3.09
CA ALA A 394 -3.00 -8.79 -3.74
C ALA A 394 -2.10 -9.92 -3.23
N PHE A 395 -2.08 -10.13 -1.91
CA PHE A 395 -1.37 -11.23 -1.25
C PHE A 395 -1.85 -12.58 -1.79
N VAL A 396 -3.16 -12.85 -1.75
CA VAL A 396 -3.70 -14.13 -2.25
C VAL A 396 -3.39 -14.32 -3.74
N GLN A 397 -3.56 -13.28 -4.56
CA GLN A 397 -3.28 -13.34 -6.00
C GLN A 397 -1.79 -13.58 -6.30
N GLY A 398 -0.90 -12.89 -5.58
CA GLY A 398 0.55 -13.04 -5.76
C GLY A 398 1.02 -14.42 -5.37
N TRP A 399 0.64 -14.89 -4.17
CA TRP A 399 1.12 -16.17 -3.64
C TRP A 399 0.48 -17.39 -4.31
N THR A 400 -0.73 -17.27 -4.86
CA THR A 400 -1.32 -18.36 -5.64
C THR A 400 -0.57 -18.64 -6.96
N GLN A 401 0.20 -17.68 -7.49
CA GLN A 401 1.05 -17.93 -8.67
C GLN A 401 2.16 -18.95 -8.39
N PHE A 402 2.64 -19.04 -7.15
CA PHE A 402 3.66 -20.03 -6.76
C PHE A 402 3.08 -21.45 -6.65
N LEU A 403 1.75 -21.58 -6.50
CA LEU A 403 1.06 -22.87 -6.36
C LEU A 403 0.60 -23.46 -7.70
N VAL A 404 0.89 -22.80 -8.81
CA VAL A 404 0.60 -23.35 -10.13
C VAL A 404 1.64 -24.43 -10.46
N PRO A 405 1.25 -25.63 -10.93
CA PRO A 405 2.19 -26.67 -11.32
C PRO A 405 3.03 -26.20 -12.52
N ASP A 406 4.33 -26.53 -12.49
CA ASP A 406 5.19 -26.34 -13.65
C ASP A 406 4.84 -27.38 -14.72
N ARG A 407 4.90 -26.99 -16.01
CA ARG A 407 4.54 -27.89 -17.12
C ARG A 407 5.60 -28.95 -17.38
N TYR A 408 6.84 -28.72 -16.93
CA TYR A 408 8.00 -29.53 -17.30
C TYR A 408 8.62 -30.28 -16.13
N THR A 409 8.18 -30.03 -14.89
CA THR A 409 8.73 -30.67 -13.69
C THR A 409 7.61 -31.16 -12.78
N CYS A 410 7.86 -32.21 -11.99
CA CYS A 410 6.93 -32.64 -10.92
C CYS A 410 6.99 -31.70 -9.68
N LYS A 411 7.27 -30.41 -9.91
CA LYS A 411 7.38 -29.36 -8.90
C LYS A 411 6.37 -28.25 -9.20
N LEU A 412 6.09 -27.43 -8.20
CA LEU A 412 5.31 -26.21 -8.41
C LEU A 412 6.22 -25.12 -9.03
N ARG A 413 5.63 -24.02 -9.49
CA ARG A 413 6.38 -22.89 -10.04
C ARG A 413 7.50 -22.43 -9.09
N CYS A 414 8.59 -21.92 -9.68
CA CYS A 414 9.84 -21.57 -8.98
C CYS A 414 10.58 -22.76 -8.33
N GLY A 415 10.18 -24.01 -8.62
CA GLY A 415 10.82 -25.20 -8.05
C GLY A 415 10.30 -25.58 -6.67
N LEU A 416 9.24 -24.93 -6.19
CA LEU A 416 8.65 -25.16 -4.88
C LEU A 416 8.21 -26.63 -4.71
N GLY A 417 8.70 -27.28 -3.65
CA GLY A 417 8.35 -28.65 -3.30
C GLY A 417 6.87 -28.82 -2.92
N PHE A 418 6.38 -30.07 -2.98
CA PHE A 418 4.98 -30.40 -2.66
C PHE A 418 4.61 -30.03 -1.22
N GLU A 419 5.47 -30.33 -0.25
CA GLU A 419 5.19 -30.10 1.18
C GLU A 419 5.10 -28.59 1.53
N PRO A 420 6.08 -27.73 1.16
CA PRO A 420 5.94 -26.28 1.27
C PRO A 420 4.71 -25.74 0.55
N GLY A 421 4.43 -26.22 -0.66
CA GLY A 421 3.25 -25.84 -1.45
C GLY A 421 1.92 -26.17 -0.75
N VAL A 422 1.80 -27.35 -0.15
CA VAL A 422 0.60 -27.74 0.62
C VAL A 422 0.46 -26.89 1.88
N LYS A 423 1.56 -26.56 2.57
CA LYS A 423 1.56 -25.66 3.74
C LYS A 423 1.08 -24.26 3.37
N MET A 424 1.60 -23.70 2.26
CA MET A 424 1.15 -22.42 1.71
C MET A 424 -0.32 -22.46 1.30
N TYR A 425 -0.74 -23.50 0.56
CA TYR A 425 -2.13 -23.67 0.14
C TYR A 425 -3.10 -23.74 1.32
N LYS A 426 -2.78 -24.52 2.37
CA LYS A 426 -3.59 -24.60 3.58
C LYS A 426 -3.72 -23.22 4.22
N ASN A 427 -2.62 -22.50 4.43
CA ASN A 427 -2.62 -21.17 5.03
C ASN A 427 -3.41 -20.15 4.20
N ILE A 428 -3.33 -20.18 2.86
CA ILE A 428 -4.13 -19.31 1.97
C ILE A 428 -5.62 -19.70 2.01
N THR A 429 -5.93 -20.98 2.10
CA THR A 429 -7.32 -21.47 2.12
C THR A 429 -8.02 -21.10 3.42
N TYR A 430 -7.29 -21.12 4.55
CA TYR A 430 -7.78 -20.56 5.81
C TYR A 430 -8.12 -19.06 5.72
N VAL A 431 -7.46 -18.32 4.83
CA VAL A 431 -7.76 -16.90 4.54
C VAL A 431 -8.94 -16.74 3.56
N LYS A 432 -9.25 -17.74 2.72
CA LYS A 432 -10.34 -17.72 1.72
C LYS A 432 -11.70 -18.22 2.21
N VAL A 433 -11.73 -19.16 3.16
CA VAL A 433 -12.94 -19.93 3.51
C VAL A 433 -13.73 -19.32 4.68
N GLN A 434 -13.31 -18.18 5.22
CA GLN A 434 -13.98 -17.51 6.35
C GLN A 434 -13.99 -16.00 6.13
#